data_AF-A0A2N6D5I0-F1
#
_entry.id   AF-A0A2N6D5I0-F1
#
_cell.length_a   1.000
_cell.length_b   1.000
_cell.length_c   1.000
_cell.angle_alpha   90.00
_cell.angle_beta   90.00
_cell.angle_gamma   90.00
#
_symmetry.space_group_name_H-M   'P 1'
#
loop_
_entity.id
_entity.type
_entity.pdbx_description
1 polymer ?
#
loop_
_entity_poly.entity_id
_entity_poly.type
_entity_poly.pdbx_seq_one_letter_code
_entity_poly.pdbx_strand_id
1 'polypeptide(L)'
;MFIESKSRSVVKAISWRLFATTTTIIIVFIFFCRLDLAIAAGIFESISKILIYFVHERAWTKIKFGKKRIEPFVIWFTGVPLSGKTTIADLVYKNMSKYSFPLERIDSKDIREVIPEIGYTRPDRVRHLKRIEHLIKTLQKNSISVVSSFISPYVESRQSLRKNTDNYIEVYVKASDETLRARDSKGVYAKAERGEIVNFTGVSDVYEEPLDPEIIIDTDIMSVEEAADVIIKYIRKNVLKGVIGL
;
A
#
# COMPACT_ATOMS: atom_id res chain seq x y z
N MET A 1 -11.00 18.07 -8.75
CA MET A 1 -11.42 16.72 -9.20
C MET A 1 -12.85 16.51 -8.70
N PHE A 2 -13.84 16.51 -9.58
CA PHE A 2 -15.23 16.29 -9.17
C PHE A 2 -15.46 14.80 -8.96
N ILE A 3 -16.00 14.43 -7.80
CA ILE A 3 -16.37 13.05 -7.47
C ILE A 3 -17.88 12.91 -7.70
N GLU A 4 -18.29 11.95 -8.53
CA GLU A 4 -19.70 11.61 -8.73
C GLU A 4 -20.29 11.07 -7.42
N SER A 5 -21.37 11.67 -6.93
CA SER A 5 -22.10 11.13 -5.78
C SER A 5 -22.95 9.92 -6.19
N LYS A 6 -23.12 8.96 -5.26
CA LYS A 6 -23.98 7.78 -5.47
C LYS A 6 -25.40 8.19 -5.89
N SER A 7 -25.95 9.23 -5.26
CA SER A 7 -27.29 9.76 -5.58
C SER A 7 -27.38 10.29 -7.01
N ARG A 8 -26.35 11.01 -7.50
CA ARG A 8 -26.33 11.50 -8.89
C ARG A 8 -26.30 10.35 -9.89
N SER A 9 -25.54 9.29 -9.61
CA SER A 9 -25.48 8.10 -10.48
C SER A 9 -26.84 7.38 -10.55
N VAL A 10 -27.52 7.24 -9.41
CA VAL A 10 -28.87 6.63 -9.35
C VAL A 10 -29.88 7.46 -10.13
N VAL A 11 -29.88 8.79 -9.95
CA VAL A 11 -30.81 9.69 -10.66
C VAL A 11 -30.58 9.63 -12.18
N LYS A 12 -29.32 9.62 -12.65
CA LYS A 12 -29.00 9.45 -14.07
C LYS A 12 -29.48 8.11 -14.64
N ALA A 13 -29.34 7.03 -13.86
CA ALA A 13 -29.79 5.70 -14.30
C ALA A 13 -31.31 5.64 -14.42
N ILE A 14 -32.04 6.26 -13.48
CA ILE A 14 -33.51 6.34 -13.52
C ILE A 14 -33.97 7.22 -14.68
N SER A 15 -33.39 8.40 -14.86
CA SER A 15 -33.80 9.33 -15.93
C SER A 15 -33.59 8.73 -17.31
N TRP A 16 -32.46 8.05 -17.54
CA TRP A 16 -32.19 7.36 -18.79
C TRP A 16 -33.18 6.21 -19.04
N ARG A 17 -33.51 5.41 -18.00
CA ARG A 17 -34.48 4.31 -18.14
C ARG A 17 -35.88 4.79 -18.46
N LEU A 18 -36.33 5.89 -17.84
CA LEU A 18 -37.63 6.48 -18.16
C LEU A 18 -37.67 6.92 -19.63
N PHE A 19 -36.64 7.62 -20.11
CA PHE A 19 -36.56 8.06 -21.50
C PHE A 19 -36.54 6.88 -22.50
N ALA A 20 -35.75 5.84 -22.21
CA ALA A 20 -35.69 4.64 -23.05
C ALA A 20 -37.03 3.89 -23.08
N THR A 21 -37.68 3.73 -21.91
CA THR A 21 -38.97 3.03 -21.81
C THR A 21 -40.07 3.79 -22.56
N THR A 22 -40.12 5.13 -22.43
CA THR A 22 -41.05 5.98 -23.18
C THR A 22 -40.86 5.83 -24.69
N THR A 23 -39.61 5.73 -25.16
CA THR A 23 -39.33 5.52 -26.58
C THR A 23 -39.91 4.19 -27.09
N THR A 24 -39.73 3.11 -26.34
CA THR A 24 -40.32 1.80 -26.70
C THR A 24 -41.84 1.85 -26.69
N ILE A 25 -42.46 2.50 -25.70
CA ILE A 25 -43.91 2.68 -25.64
C ILE A 25 -44.40 3.42 -26.89
N ILE A 26 -43.76 4.52 -27.28
CA ILE A 26 -44.13 5.29 -28.48
C ILE A 26 -44.03 4.43 -29.74
N ILE A 27 -42.91 3.69 -29.92
CA ILE A 27 -42.72 2.84 -31.09
C ILE A 27 -43.79 1.76 -31.16
N VAL A 28 -44.03 1.02 -30.07
CA VAL A 28 -45.04 -0.05 -30.04
C VAL A 28 -46.44 0.53 -30.26
N PHE A 29 -46.73 1.71 -29.72
CA PHE A 29 -48.01 2.38 -29.95
C PHE A 29 -48.21 2.75 -31.43
N ILE A 30 -47.19 3.27 -32.12
CA ILE A 30 -47.27 3.62 -33.54
C ILE A 30 -47.59 2.41 -34.42
N PHE A 31 -47.01 1.24 -34.12
CA PHE A 31 -47.20 0.03 -34.93
C PHE A 31 -48.53 -0.69 -34.66
N PHE A 32 -48.99 -0.73 -33.41
CA PHE A 32 -50.13 -1.55 -33.01
C PHE A 32 -51.38 -0.73 -32.67
N CYS A 33 -51.28 0.61 -32.62
CA CYS A 33 -52.34 1.54 -32.19
C CYS A 33 -53.02 1.14 -30.86
N ARG A 34 -52.28 0.43 -30.00
CA ARG A 34 -52.77 -0.18 -28.76
C ARG A 34 -51.89 0.22 -27.59
N LEU A 35 -52.42 1.12 -26.76
CA LEU A 35 -51.68 1.71 -25.64
C LEU A 35 -51.39 0.68 -24.53
N ASP A 36 -52.30 -0.26 -24.32
CA ASP A 36 -52.16 -1.36 -23.37
C ASP A 36 -50.96 -2.26 -23.72
N LEU A 37 -50.84 -2.67 -24.99
CA LEU A 37 -49.71 -3.46 -25.48
C LEU A 37 -48.40 -2.68 -25.40
N ALA A 38 -48.43 -1.38 -25.72
CA ALA A 38 -47.26 -0.52 -25.68
C ALA A 38 -46.69 -0.35 -24.27
N ILE A 39 -47.55 -0.06 -23.28
CA ILE A 39 -47.13 0.08 -21.88
C ILE A 39 -46.62 -1.26 -21.34
N ALA A 40 -47.32 -2.36 -21.62
CA ALA A 40 -46.90 -3.69 -21.19
C ALA A 40 -45.52 -4.07 -21.76
N ALA A 41 -45.28 -3.79 -23.05
CA ALA A 41 -44.00 -4.03 -23.71
C ALA A 41 -42.86 -3.20 -23.09
N GLY A 42 -43.09 -1.90 -22.84
CA GLY A 42 -42.08 -1.03 -22.21
C GLY A 42 -41.71 -1.48 -20.79
N ILE A 43 -42.70 -1.84 -19.97
CA ILE A 43 -42.45 -2.36 -18.61
C ILE A 43 -41.67 -3.68 -18.67
N PHE A 44 -42.11 -4.61 -19.52
CA PHE A 44 -41.47 -5.92 -19.67
C PHE A 44 -40.02 -5.79 -20.14
N GLU A 45 -39.76 -4.91 -21.12
CA GLU A 45 -38.41 -4.61 -21.61
C GLU A 45 -37.51 -4.06 -20.49
N SER A 46 -38.03 -3.08 -19.72
CA SER A 46 -37.27 -2.42 -18.65
C SER A 46 -36.86 -3.42 -17.56
N ILE A 47 -37.80 -4.27 -17.12
CA ILE A 47 -37.54 -5.34 -16.13
C ILE A 47 -36.55 -6.37 -16.71
N SER A 48 -36.75 -6.80 -17.96
CA SER A 48 -35.87 -7.77 -18.60
C SER A 48 -34.43 -7.26 -18.73
N LYS A 49 -34.24 -6.00 -19.12
CA LYS A 49 -32.90 -5.38 -19.21
C LYS A 49 -32.23 -5.24 -17.85
N ILE A 50 -32.98 -4.95 -16.79
CA ILE A 50 -32.45 -4.95 -15.41
C ILE A 50 -31.94 -6.34 -15.05
N LEU A 51 -32.74 -7.38 -15.30
CA LEU A 51 -32.38 -8.75 -14.98
C LEU A 51 -31.17 -9.22 -15.80
N ILE A 52 -31.16 -8.97 -17.11
CA ILE A 52 -30.04 -9.31 -18.00
C ILE A 52 -28.77 -8.58 -17.57
N TYR A 53 -28.86 -7.28 -17.26
CA TYR A 53 -27.70 -6.52 -16.75
C TYR A 53 -27.17 -7.10 -15.44
N PHE A 54 -28.06 -7.43 -14.49
CA PHE A 54 -27.65 -8.05 -13.23
C PHE A 54 -26.94 -9.38 -13.45
N VAL A 55 -27.50 -10.26 -14.30
CA VAL A 55 -26.87 -11.54 -14.65
C VAL A 55 -25.54 -11.32 -15.38
N HIS A 56 -25.49 -10.38 -16.32
CA HIS A 56 -24.28 -10.01 -17.05
C HIS A 56 -23.20 -9.50 -16.09
N GLU A 57 -23.52 -8.60 -15.16
CA GLU A 57 -22.58 -8.08 -14.16
C GLU A 57 -22.05 -9.21 -13.27
N ARG A 58 -22.92 -10.12 -12.80
CA ARG A 58 -22.52 -11.30 -12.04
C ARG A 58 -21.67 -12.29 -12.84
N ALA A 59 -21.93 -12.44 -14.14
CA ALA A 59 -21.06 -13.23 -15.02
C ALA A 59 -19.71 -12.53 -15.24
N TRP A 60 -19.71 -11.23 -15.52
CA TRP A 60 -18.52 -10.43 -15.79
C TRP A 60 -17.60 -10.31 -14.58
N THR A 61 -18.14 -10.30 -13.36
CA THR A 61 -17.31 -10.35 -12.13
C THR A 61 -16.44 -11.61 -12.04
N LYS A 62 -16.89 -12.73 -12.62
CA LYS A 62 -16.12 -13.98 -12.73
C LYS A 62 -15.09 -13.95 -13.87
N ILE A 63 -15.29 -13.12 -14.88
CA ILE A 63 -14.37 -12.95 -15.99
C ILE A 63 -13.17 -12.13 -15.52
N LYS A 64 -11.97 -12.72 -15.60
CA LYS A 64 -10.70 -12.07 -15.21
C LYS A 64 -10.01 -11.32 -16.35
N PHE A 65 -10.56 -11.40 -17.57
CA PHE A 65 -10.02 -10.75 -18.75
C PHE A 65 -9.84 -9.23 -18.50
N GLY A 66 -8.63 -8.71 -18.72
CA GLY A 66 -8.28 -7.30 -18.50
C GLY A 66 -7.93 -6.90 -17.06
N LYS A 67 -8.14 -7.77 -16.05
CA LYS A 67 -7.70 -7.50 -14.67
C LYS A 67 -6.23 -7.87 -14.50
N LYS A 68 -5.35 -6.87 -14.38
CA LYS A 68 -3.96 -7.09 -13.96
C LYS A 68 -3.88 -7.10 -12.45
N ARG A 69 -3.47 -8.23 -11.88
CA ARG A 69 -3.19 -8.34 -10.44
C ARG A 69 -1.82 -7.73 -10.16
N ILE A 70 -1.75 -6.87 -9.17
CA ILE A 70 -0.47 -6.46 -8.59
C ILE A 70 -0.09 -7.53 -7.60
N GLU A 71 1.01 -8.23 -7.86
CA GLU A 71 1.58 -9.11 -6.86
C GLU A 71 2.08 -8.26 -5.70
N PRO A 72 1.77 -8.63 -4.44
CA PRO A 72 2.11 -7.83 -3.29
C PRO A 72 3.62 -7.71 -3.13
N PHE A 73 4.06 -6.60 -2.57
CA PHE A 73 5.48 -6.32 -2.35
C PHE A 73 5.73 -5.69 -0.98
N VAL A 74 6.98 -5.72 -0.55
CA VAL A 74 7.40 -5.17 0.75
C VAL A 74 8.48 -4.14 0.51
N ILE A 75 8.23 -2.90 0.92
CA ILE A 75 9.26 -1.88 1.05
C ILE A 75 9.75 -1.92 2.49
N TRP A 76 10.98 -2.38 2.68
CA TRP A 76 11.60 -2.54 3.99
C TRP A 76 12.69 -1.49 4.21
N PHE A 77 12.37 -0.46 4.98
CA PHE A 77 13.33 0.56 5.38
C PHE A 77 14.16 0.08 6.57
N THR A 78 15.48 0.08 6.41
CA THR A 78 16.49 -0.25 7.43
C THR A 78 17.51 0.87 7.59
N GLY A 79 18.11 1.00 8.77
CA GLY A 79 19.02 2.10 9.09
C GLY A 79 19.12 2.37 10.59
N VAL A 80 20.20 3.02 11.02
CA VAL A 80 20.43 3.43 12.42
C VAL A 80 19.34 4.37 12.95
N PRO A 81 19.11 4.48 14.27
CA PRO A 81 18.18 5.46 14.85
C PRO A 81 18.39 6.87 14.27
N LEU A 82 17.34 7.70 14.20
CA LEU A 82 17.41 9.07 13.66
C LEU A 82 17.86 9.25 12.19
N SER A 83 18.10 8.17 11.44
CA SER A 83 18.47 8.27 10.02
C SER A 83 17.37 8.79 9.07
N GLY A 84 16.14 9.02 9.54
CA GLY A 84 15.04 9.55 8.72
C GLY A 84 14.09 8.51 8.11
N LYS A 85 14.27 7.21 8.41
CA LYS A 85 13.43 6.09 7.91
C LYS A 85 11.93 6.36 7.97
N THR A 86 11.39 6.66 9.16
CA THR A 86 9.94 6.83 9.37
C THR A 86 9.41 7.97 8.49
N THR A 87 10.10 9.12 8.46
CA THR A 87 9.70 10.28 7.67
C THR A 87 9.63 9.97 6.17
N ILE A 88 10.64 9.28 5.63
CA ILE A 88 10.65 8.90 4.20
C ILE A 88 9.60 7.83 3.92
N ALA A 89 9.49 6.82 4.78
CA ALA A 89 8.50 5.74 4.65
C ALA A 89 7.06 6.27 4.68
N ASP A 90 6.76 7.25 5.53
CA ASP A 90 5.44 7.89 5.62
C ASP A 90 5.11 8.69 4.35
N LEU A 91 6.09 9.40 3.79
CA LEU A 91 5.90 10.12 2.52
C LEU A 91 5.70 9.16 1.35
N VAL A 92 6.50 8.09 1.27
CA VAL A 92 6.34 7.02 0.27
C VAL A 92 4.97 6.38 0.38
N TYR A 93 4.54 6.01 1.60
CA TYR A 93 3.21 5.48 1.85
C TYR A 93 2.12 6.46 1.40
N LYS A 94 2.16 7.72 1.86
CA LYS A 94 1.19 8.76 1.48
C LYS A 94 1.09 8.95 -0.04
N ASN A 95 2.20 8.90 -0.75
CA ASN A 95 2.21 9.04 -2.21
C ASN A 95 1.70 7.78 -2.92
N MET A 96 2.01 6.60 -2.40
CA MET A 96 1.60 5.34 -3.01
C MET A 96 0.16 4.94 -2.68
N SER A 97 -0.40 5.35 -1.53
CA SER A 97 -1.82 5.11 -1.18
C SER A 97 -2.79 5.85 -2.11
N LYS A 98 -2.30 6.75 -2.96
CA LYS A 98 -3.08 7.39 -4.04
C LYS A 98 -3.36 6.42 -5.20
N TYR A 99 -2.62 5.32 -5.31
CA TYR A 99 -2.85 4.29 -6.32
C TYR A 99 -3.93 3.30 -5.87
N SER A 100 -4.62 2.70 -6.83
CA SER A 100 -5.74 1.78 -6.58
C SER A 100 -5.28 0.35 -6.26
N PHE A 101 -4.43 0.18 -5.23
CA PHE A 101 -4.08 -1.15 -4.70
C PHE A 101 -3.95 -1.15 -3.17
N PRO A 102 -4.17 -2.30 -2.52
CA PRO A 102 -4.06 -2.39 -1.06
C PRO A 102 -2.60 -2.22 -0.61
N LEU A 103 -2.38 -1.26 0.29
CA LEU A 103 -1.07 -0.90 0.82
C LEU A 103 -1.23 -0.55 2.30
N GLU A 104 -0.35 -1.09 3.16
CA GLU A 104 -0.36 -0.83 4.60
C GLU A 104 0.97 -0.28 5.09
N ARG A 105 0.92 0.54 6.15
CA ARG A 105 2.09 1.16 6.79
C ARG A 105 2.36 0.49 8.14
N ILE A 106 3.58 0.01 8.34
CA ILE A 106 4.01 -0.64 9.60
C ILE A 106 5.29 -0.01 10.13
N ASP A 107 5.19 0.81 11.19
CA ASP A 107 6.36 1.38 11.87
C ASP A 107 6.70 0.61 13.15
N SER A 108 7.99 0.51 13.47
CA SER A 108 8.42 -0.12 14.72
C SER A 108 7.86 0.58 15.97
N LYS A 109 7.55 1.87 15.95
CA LYS A 109 6.99 2.60 17.09
C LYS A 109 5.57 2.11 17.39
N ASP A 110 4.72 2.10 16.37
CA ASP A 110 3.31 1.71 16.51
C ASP A 110 3.18 0.25 16.95
N ILE A 111 3.98 -0.64 16.37
CA ILE A 111 3.91 -2.07 16.71
C ILE A 111 4.47 -2.35 18.11
N ARG A 112 5.44 -1.56 18.59
CA ARG A 112 6.02 -1.74 19.93
C ARG A 112 5.02 -1.48 21.05
N GLU A 113 4.02 -0.63 20.80
CA GLU A 113 2.97 -0.34 21.79
C GLU A 113 1.95 -1.49 21.93
N VAL A 114 1.78 -2.29 20.87
CA VAL A 114 0.72 -3.30 20.79
C VAL A 114 1.23 -4.71 21.09
N ILE A 115 2.51 -5.00 20.81
CA ILE A 115 3.09 -6.32 21.01
C ILE A 115 3.84 -6.37 22.36
N PRO A 116 3.46 -7.26 23.29
CA PRO A 116 4.16 -7.41 24.55
C PRO A 116 5.53 -8.10 24.38
N GLU A 117 6.38 -7.98 25.42
CA GLU A 117 7.68 -8.67 25.54
C GLU A 117 8.70 -8.32 24.44
N ILE A 118 8.80 -7.03 24.09
CA ILE A 118 9.82 -6.55 23.16
C ILE A 118 10.99 -5.98 23.93
N GLY A 119 12.01 -6.80 24.16
CA GLY A 119 13.29 -6.33 24.66
C GLY A 119 14.18 -5.70 23.57
N TYR A 120 15.37 -5.26 23.99
CA TYR A 120 16.38 -4.68 23.10
C TYR A 120 17.60 -5.57 22.91
N THR A 121 17.61 -6.77 23.49
CA THR A 121 18.69 -7.75 23.27
C THR A 121 18.62 -8.30 21.83
N ARG A 122 19.72 -8.90 21.35
CA ARG A 122 19.74 -9.55 20.04
C ARG A 122 18.63 -10.60 19.88
N PRO A 123 18.44 -11.57 20.81
CA PRO A 123 17.33 -12.54 20.71
C PRO A 123 15.94 -11.88 20.66
N ASP A 124 15.72 -10.81 21.43
CA ASP A 124 14.43 -10.11 21.43
C ASP A 124 14.15 -9.43 20.09
N ARG A 125 15.15 -8.75 19.53
CA ARG A 125 15.05 -8.10 18.22
C ARG A 125 14.79 -9.12 17.11
N VAL A 126 15.50 -10.25 17.13
CA VAL A 126 15.30 -11.35 16.17
C VAL A 126 13.88 -11.91 16.29
N ARG A 127 13.40 -12.20 17.51
CA ARG A 127 12.01 -12.65 17.74
C ARG A 127 10.99 -11.64 17.27
N HIS A 128 11.20 -10.36 17.58
CA HIS A 128 10.32 -9.28 17.17
C HIS A 128 10.20 -9.23 15.64
N LEU A 129 11.33 -9.20 14.91
CA LEU A 129 11.31 -9.19 13.46
C LEU A 129 10.70 -10.46 12.85
N LYS A 130 10.84 -11.62 13.50
CA LYS A 130 10.13 -12.85 13.08
C LYS A 130 8.61 -12.74 13.24
N ARG A 131 8.11 -12.05 14.27
CA ARG A 131 6.67 -11.74 14.41
C ARG A 131 6.21 -10.80 13.29
N ILE A 132 7.00 -9.78 12.98
CA ILE A 132 6.72 -8.85 11.86
C ILE A 132 6.73 -9.58 10.52
N GLU A 133 7.68 -10.48 10.27
CA GLU A 133 7.74 -11.32 9.07
C GLU A 133 6.42 -12.10 8.91
N HIS A 134 5.93 -12.73 9.98
CA HIS A 134 4.67 -13.47 9.94
C HIS A 134 3.45 -12.57 9.62
N LEU A 135 3.40 -11.37 10.21
CA LEU A 135 2.37 -10.39 9.91
C LEU A 135 2.40 -9.98 8.43
N ILE A 136 3.58 -9.62 7.91
CA ILE A 136 3.76 -9.23 6.51
C ILE A 136 3.34 -10.36 5.57
N LYS A 137 3.74 -11.60 5.83
CA LYS A 137 3.31 -12.76 5.03
C LYS A 137 1.80 -12.93 5.03
N THR A 138 1.15 -12.67 6.16
CA THR A 138 -0.32 -12.74 6.26
C THR A 138 -0.98 -11.64 5.44
N LEU A 139 -0.43 -10.42 5.44
CA LEU A 139 -0.88 -9.32 4.58
C LEU A 139 -0.69 -9.65 3.10
N GLN A 140 0.48 -10.17 2.71
CA GLN A 140 0.76 -10.57 1.33
C GLN A 140 -0.16 -11.68 0.83
N LYS A 141 -0.50 -12.67 1.66
CA LYS A 141 -1.52 -13.68 1.32
C LYS A 141 -2.89 -13.06 0.99
N ASN A 142 -3.19 -11.89 1.54
CA ASN A 142 -4.40 -11.12 1.25
C ASN A 142 -4.18 -10.05 0.15
N SER A 143 -3.10 -10.15 -0.62
CA SER A 143 -2.72 -9.22 -1.69
C SER A 143 -2.48 -7.78 -1.22
N ILE A 144 -2.05 -7.62 0.04
CA ILE A 144 -1.71 -6.33 0.63
C ILE A 144 -0.20 -6.14 0.55
N SER A 145 0.22 -5.02 -0.06
CA SER A 145 1.62 -4.60 -0.05
C SER A 145 1.94 -3.82 1.23
N VAL A 146 3.21 -3.76 1.63
CA VAL A 146 3.59 -3.19 2.92
C VAL A 146 4.71 -2.17 2.76
N VAL A 147 4.57 -1.01 3.41
CA VAL A 147 5.66 -0.05 3.66
C VAL A 147 6.05 -0.14 5.13
N SER A 148 7.28 -0.56 5.40
CA SER A 148 7.73 -0.89 6.74
C SER A 148 9.03 -0.19 7.12
N SER A 149 9.17 0.23 8.37
CA SER A 149 10.35 0.94 8.87
C SER A 149 10.80 0.39 10.21
N PHE A 150 11.97 -0.26 10.18
CA PHE A 150 12.58 -0.89 11.33
C PHE A 150 14.07 -0.54 11.38
N ILE A 151 14.68 -0.62 12.56
CA ILE A 151 16.14 -0.51 12.65
C ILE A 151 16.77 -1.75 11.99
N SER A 152 16.23 -2.94 12.27
CA SER A 152 16.67 -4.23 11.73
C SER A 152 18.20 -4.36 11.61
N PRO A 153 18.94 -4.31 12.74
CA PRO A 153 20.38 -4.16 12.74
C PRO A 153 21.15 -5.38 12.21
N TYR A 154 20.55 -6.58 12.26
CA TYR A 154 21.23 -7.83 11.90
C TYR A 154 20.88 -8.28 10.48
N VAL A 155 21.89 -8.59 9.68
CA VAL A 155 21.78 -9.13 8.31
C VAL A 155 20.92 -10.39 8.30
N GLU A 156 21.11 -11.29 9.28
CA GLU A 156 20.34 -12.53 9.41
C GLU A 156 18.82 -12.30 9.38
N SER A 157 18.34 -11.29 10.12
CA SER A 157 16.91 -10.99 10.17
C SER A 157 16.39 -10.42 8.85
N ARG A 158 17.18 -9.57 8.19
CA ARG A 158 16.81 -8.97 6.89
C ARG A 158 16.83 -10.02 5.78
N GLN A 159 17.80 -10.94 5.80
CA GLN A 159 17.86 -12.08 4.87
C GLN A 159 16.69 -13.06 5.09
N SER A 160 16.28 -13.30 6.33
CA SER A 160 15.07 -14.09 6.62
C SER A 160 13.84 -13.44 5.99
N LEU A 161 13.63 -12.14 6.23
CA LEU A 161 12.51 -11.38 5.63
C LEU A 161 12.55 -11.44 4.11
N ARG A 162 13.70 -11.18 3.50
CA ARG A 162 13.92 -11.25 2.04
C ARG A 162 13.57 -12.61 1.46
N LYS A 163 13.95 -13.70 2.14
CA LYS A 163 13.67 -15.06 1.69
C LYS A 163 12.20 -15.46 1.86
N ASN A 164 11.53 -14.92 2.88
CA ASN A 164 10.23 -15.39 3.33
C ASN A 164 9.05 -14.50 2.89
N THR A 165 9.32 -13.37 2.23
CA THR A 165 8.32 -12.42 1.73
C THR A 165 8.44 -12.25 0.21
N ASP A 166 7.33 -11.90 -0.44
CA ASP A 166 7.29 -11.73 -1.89
C ASP A 166 7.71 -10.31 -2.30
N ASN A 167 8.44 -10.18 -3.41
CA ASN A 167 8.87 -8.88 -3.96
C ASN A 167 9.46 -7.94 -2.88
N TYR A 168 10.42 -8.44 -2.11
CA TYR A 168 11.08 -7.71 -1.04
C TYR A 168 12.05 -6.66 -1.59
N ILE A 169 11.95 -5.42 -1.10
CA ILE A 169 12.73 -4.26 -1.54
C ILE A 169 13.35 -3.63 -0.29
N GLU A 170 14.64 -3.83 -0.12
CA GLU A 170 15.42 -3.27 0.98
C GLU A 170 15.83 -1.84 0.66
N VAL A 171 15.37 -0.90 1.47
CA VAL A 171 15.74 0.51 1.40
C VAL A 171 16.68 0.81 2.57
N TYR A 172 17.97 0.92 2.28
CA TYR A 172 18.96 1.31 3.27
C TYR A 172 18.99 2.83 3.40
N VAL A 173 18.64 3.34 4.59
CA VAL A 173 18.65 4.77 4.89
C VAL A 173 19.88 5.11 5.74
N LYS A 174 20.86 5.72 5.08
CA LYS A 174 22.14 6.15 5.63
C LYS A 174 22.10 7.62 6.06
N ALA A 175 22.86 7.92 7.11
CA ALA A 175 23.13 9.27 7.59
C ALA A 175 24.50 9.25 8.30
N SER A 176 25.26 10.33 8.17
CA SER A 176 26.51 10.55 8.91
C SER A 176 26.27 10.71 10.41
N ASP A 177 27.28 10.40 11.22
CA ASP A 177 27.22 10.59 12.68
C ASP A 177 26.93 12.05 13.06
N GLU A 178 27.51 13.00 12.32
CA GLU A 178 27.25 14.45 12.49
C GLU A 178 25.77 14.77 12.32
N THR A 179 25.14 14.30 11.24
CA THR A 179 23.71 14.48 10.99
C THR A 179 22.85 13.82 12.05
N LEU A 180 23.20 12.61 12.49
CA LEU A 180 22.46 11.90 13.54
C LEU A 180 22.46 12.67 14.85
N ARG A 181 23.63 13.19 15.26
CA ARG A 181 23.78 14.01 16.47
C ARG A 181 23.05 15.34 16.34
N ALA A 182 23.13 15.99 15.19
CA ALA A 182 22.40 17.24 14.95
C ALA A 182 20.88 17.06 15.05
N ARG A 183 20.36 15.88 14.68
CA ARG A 183 18.93 15.52 14.78
C ARG A 183 18.51 15.04 16.18
N ASP A 184 19.45 14.78 17.10
CA ASP A 184 19.19 14.18 18.40
C ASP A 184 18.63 15.16 19.45
N SER A 185 17.41 15.61 19.22
CA SER A 185 16.65 16.46 20.14
C SER A 185 16.38 15.82 21.53
N LYS A 186 16.51 14.49 21.67
CA LYS A 186 16.24 13.77 22.92
C LYS A 186 17.52 13.37 23.68
N GLY A 187 18.68 13.67 23.11
CA GLY A 187 20.00 13.32 23.64
C GLY A 187 20.19 11.82 23.83
N VAL A 188 19.54 10.97 23.01
CA VAL A 188 19.62 9.51 23.16
C VAL A 188 21.00 8.96 22.80
N TYR A 189 21.72 9.58 21.87
CA TYR A 189 23.10 9.20 21.54
C TYR A 189 24.04 9.50 22.69
N ALA A 190 23.97 10.71 23.26
CA ALA A 190 24.79 11.09 24.41
C ALA A 190 24.49 10.20 25.64
N LYS A 191 23.22 9.83 25.86
CA LYS A 191 22.83 8.88 26.92
C LYS A 191 23.38 7.48 26.67
N ALA A 192 23.35 7.00 25.43
CA ALA A 192 23.91 5.71 25.06
C ALA A 192 25.45 5.66 25.26
N GLU A 193 26.15 6.74 24.90
CA GLU A 193 27.61 6.86 25.09
C GLU A 193 28.01 6.86 26.57
N ARG A 194 27.18 7.45 27.44
CA ARG A 194 27.36 7.38 28.91
C ARG A 194 26.93 6.05 29.51
N GLY A 195 26.45 5.09 28.72
CA GLY A 195 26.00 3.78 29.18
C GLY A 195 24.62 3.78 29.84
N GLU A 196 23.88 4.89 29.81
CA GLU A 196 22.52 4.97 30.38
C GLU A 196 21.50 4.20 29.53
N ILE A 197 21.75 4.04 28.23
CA ILE A 197 20.93 3.23 27.31
C ILE A 197 21.75 2.05 26.81
N VAL A 198 21.41 0.86 27.31
CA VAL A 198 22.06 -0.40 26.94
C VAL A 198 21.51 -0.94 25.62
N ASN A 199 22.36 -1.59 24.82
CA ASN A 199 22.05 -2.15 23.50
C ASN A 199 21.55 -1.11 22.48
N PHE A 200 22.10 0.10 22.50
CA PHE A 200 21.75 1.14 21.53
C PHE A 200 22.48 0.88 20.21
N THR A 201 21.71 0.69 19.13
CA THR A 201 22.25 0.37 17.79
C THR A 201 23.18 1.46 17.28
N GLY A 202 24.40 1.08 16.88
CA GLY A 202 25.42 2.00 16.37
C GLY A 202 26.30 2.61 17.47
N VAL A 203 26.04 2.33 18.75
CA VAL A 203 26.86 2.78 19.88
C VAL A 203 27.28 1.59 20.75
N SER A 204 26.32 0.95 21.43
CA SER A 204 26.56 -0.21 22.32
C SER A 204 26.04 -1.55 21.78
N ASP A 205 25.38 -1.55 20.62
CA ASP A 205 25.03 -2.73 19.82
C ASP A 205 25.38 -2.48 18.34
N VAL A 206 25.63 -3.54 17.58
CA VAL A 206 26.07 -3.45 16.18
C VAL A 206 24.93 -3.03 15.26
N TYR A 207 25.27 -2.28 14.20
CA TYR A 207 24.44 -2.15 13.01
C TYR A 207 25.22 -2.74 11.83
N GLU A 208 24.77 -3.88 11.32
CA GLU A 208 25.36 -4.49 10.14
C GLU A 208 24.72 -3.86 8.90
N GLU A 209 25.47 -3.06 8.16
CA GLU A 209 24.97 -2.42 6.94
C GLU A 209 24.49 -3.47 5.91
N PRO A 210 23.42 -3.20 5.15
CA PRO A 210 23.00 -4.08 4.06
C PRO A 210 24.08 -4.20 2.98
N LEU A 211 24.41 -5.43 2.59
CA LEU A 211 25.45 -5.69 1.57
C LEU A 211 24.96 -5.41 0.15
N ASP A 212 23.70 -5.73 -0.15
CA ASP A 212 23.09 -5.59 -1.47
C ASP A 212 21.63 -5.10 -1.36
N PRO A 213 21.40 -3.87 -0.86
CA PRO A 213 20.06 -3.29 -0.82
C PRO A 213 19.62 -2.86 -2.21
N GLU A 214 18.33 -3.01 -2.54
CA GLU A 214 17.76 -2.52 -3.81
C GLU A 214 17.91 -1.00 -3.96
N ILE A 215 17.84 -0.27 -2.84
CA ILE A 215 17.88 1.19 -2.81
C ILE A 215 18.71 1.65 -1.63
N ILE A 216 19.64 2.57 -1.88
CA ILE A 216 20.39 3.30 -0.86
C ILE A 216 19.93 4.76 -0.90
N ILE A 217 19.53 5.28 0.25
CA ILE A 217 19.18 6.69 0.46
C ILE A 217 20.17 7.29 1.43
N ASP A 218 20.88 8.31 0.96
CA ASP A 218 21.78 9.11 1.80
C ASP A 218 21.07 10.40 2.21
N THR A 219 20.69 10.48 3.49
CA THR A 219 19.94 11.61 4.04
C THR A 219 20.80 12.81 4.43
N ASP A 220 22.12 12.75 4.19
CA ASP A 220 23.02 13.91 4.28
C ASP A 220 22.88 14.80 3.04
N ILE A 221 22.58 14.19 1.87
CA ILE A 221 22.56 14.88 0.57
C ILE A 221 21.21 14.83 -0.14
N MET A 222 20.28 13.99 0.29
CA MET A 222 18.93 13.90 -0.27
C MET A 222 17.89 14.49 0.67
N SER A 223 16.98 15.28 0.09
CA SER A 223 15.74 15.64 0.76
C SER A 223 14.79 14.44 0.90
N VAL A 224 13.78 14.58 1.76
CA VAL A 224 12.76 13.53 1.98
C VAL A 224 11.97 13.29 0.70
N GLU A 225 11.66 14.35 -0.03
CA GLU A 225 10.93 14.34 -1.30
C GLU A 225 11.72 13.60 -2.39
N GLU A 226 13.00 13.93 -2.57
CA GLU A 226 13.88 13.25 -3.53
C GLU A 226 14.01 11.76 -3.21
N ALA A 227 14.22 11.43 -1.93
CA ALA A 227 14.30 10.03 -1.49
C ALA A 227 13.01 9.26 -1.80
N ALA A 228 11.85 9.84 -1.50
CA ALA A 228 10.56 9.23 -1.81
C ALA A 228 10.37 9.03 -3.31
N ASP A 229 10.75 10.01 -4.13
CA ASP A 229 10.64 9.93 -5.59
C ASP A 229 11.54 8.85 -6.19
N VAL A 230 12.78 8.70 -5.70
CA VAL A 230 13.69 7.61 -6.08
C VAL A 230 13.05 6.25 -5.81
N ILE A 231 12.49 6.07 -4.61
CA ILE A 231 11.87 4.81 -4.18
C ILE A 231 10.63 4.49 -5.03
N ILE A 232 9.74 5.46 -5.22
CA ILE A 232 8.53 5.30 -6.02
C ILE A 232 8.89 4.99 -7.48
N LYS A 233 9.88 5.69 -8.05
CA LYS A 233 10.34 5.45 -9.42
C LYS A 233 10.89 4.02 -9.58
N TYR A 234 11.67 3.54 -8.62
CA TYR A 234 12.16 2.17 -8.60
C TYR A 234 11.01 1.16 -8.60
N ILE A 235 10.04 1.32 -7.70
CA ILE A 235 8.90 0.41 -7.57
C ILE A 235 8.06 0.40 -8.84
N ARG A 236 7.78 1.57 -9.40
CA ARG A 236 7.03 1.69 -10.66
C ARG A 236 7.74 0.97 -11.80
N LYS A 237 9.06 1.13 -11.89
CA LYS A 237 9.87 0.52 -12.94
C LYS A 237 10.02 -0.98 -12.78
N ASN A 238 10.19 -1.49 -11.56
CA ASN A 238 10.61 -2.88 -11.34
C ASN A 238 9.48 -3.81 -10.87
N VAL A 239 8.53 -3.29 -10.10
CA VAL A 239 7.46 -4.07 -9.47
C VAL A 239 6.14 -3.89 -10.19
N LEU A 240 5.78 -2.65 -10.54
CA LEU A 240 4.46 -2.31 -11.10
C LEU A 240 4.45 -2.26 -12.64
N LYS A 241 5.38 -2.98 -13.30
CA LYS A 241 5.53 -2.97 -14.76
C LYS A 241 4.19 -3.29 -15.45
N GLY A 242 3.71 -2.33 -16.23
CA GLY A 242 2.51 -2.51 -17.05
C GLY A 242 1.19 -2.55 -16.25
N VAL A 243 1.19 -2.26 -14.95
CA VAL A 243 -0.05 -2.17 -14.14
C VAL A 243 -0.51 -0.73 -13.96
N ILE A 244 0.44 0.22 -13.87
CA ILE A 244 0.14 1.64 -13.92
C ILE A 244 0.39 2.09 -15.36
N GLY A 245 -0.68 2.45 -16.08
CA GLY A 245 -0.55 3.08 -17.40
C GLY A 245 0.17 4.42 -17.27
N LEU A 246 1.42 4.45 -17.71
CA LEU A 246 2.03 5.61 -18.35
C LEU A 246 2.44 5.16 -19.75
#